data_AF-C2G3N5-F1
#
_entry.id   AF-C2G3N5-F1
#
_cell.length_a   1.000
_cell.length_b   1.000
_cell.length_c   1.000
_cell.angle_alpha   90.00
_cell.angle_beta   90.00
_cell.angle_gamma   90.00
#
_symmetry.space_group_name_H-M   'P 1'
#
loop_
_entity.id
_entity.type
_entity.pdbx_description
1 polymer ?
#
loop_
_entity_poly.entity_id
_entity_poly.type
_entity_poly.pdbx_seq_one_letter_code
_entity_poly.pdbx_strand_id
1 'polypeptide(L)'
;MKQEKAGNFEDQKLKRINSNYISHEIQHLIHFEKGFPFTIKNLLLRPGKSIREFLFENRDKYVKPVLFLVVSSVVFLLLMSFLHIHLSFFNIDTMEILKGKIRSKEIGAWTNKNMGYSQLIMGIFISLWIKVFYRKYKYNIFEILVLLSFVLGEALLIFAFFIIVANIVQSENVAVFGIIVYFVYIIWAIGQFFGEKKAINYIKSFFVYFLGNATYLATLVSIAYLLKFIL
;
A
#
# COMPACT_ATOMS: atom_id res chain seq x y z
N MET A 1 -41.14 -38.85 -30.90
CA MET A 1 -39.69 -38.70 -31.16
C MET A 1 -39.42 -37.26 -31.56
N LYS A 2 -38.58 -36.57 -30.77
CA LYS A 2 -37.82 -35.32 -31.02
C LYS A 2 -38.53 -34.14 -31.71
N GLN A 3 -38.93 -33.16 -30.90
CA GLN A 3 -38.97 -31.75 -31.32
C GLN A 3 -37.57 -31.16 -31.10
N GLU A 4 -36.93 -30.76 -32.19
CA GLU A 4 -35.63 -30.10 -32.21
C GLU A 4 -35.88 -28.59 -32.03
N LYS A 5 -35.61 -28.06 -30.83
CA LYS A 5 -35.61 -26.62 -30.57
C LYS A 5 -34.33 -26.02 -31.15
N ALA A 6 -34.43 -25.41 -32.33
CA ALA A 6 -33.42 -24.50 -32.82
C ALA A 6 -33.31 -23.31 -31.84
N GLY A 7 -32.19 -23.23 -31.13
CA GLY A 7 -31.85 -22.07 -30.30
C GLY A 7 -31.52 -20.88 -31.21
N ASN A 8 -32.26 -19.79 -31.07
CA ASN A 8 -31.91 -18.49 -31.63
C ASN A 8 -30.59 -18.02 -31.02
N PHE A 9 -29.48 -18.16 -31.75
CA PHE A 9 -28.27 -17.40 -31.49
C PHE A 9 -28.45 -16.03 -32.16
N GLU A 10 -29.07 -15.09 -31.46
CA GLU A 10 -28.94 -13.69 -31.83
C GLU A 10 -27.46 -13.29 -31.64
N ASP A 11 -26.79 -13.01 -32.75
CA ASP A 11 -25.46 -12.39 -32.81
C ASP A 11 -25.46 -11.10 -31.98
N GLN A 12 -24.98 -11.17 -30.75
CA GLN A 12 -24.59 -9.98 -29.99
C GLN A 12 -23.39 -9.36 -30.71
N LYS A 13 -23.66 -8.47 -31.67
CA LYS A 13 -22.63 -7.66 -32.32
C LYS A 13 -21.83 -6.93 -31.25
N LEU A 14 -20.59 -7.38 -31.04
CA LEU A 14 -19.64 -6.80 -30.11
C LEU A 14 -19.49 -5.30 -30.44
N LYS A 15 -19.75 -4.44 -29.45
CA LYS A 15 -19.54 -2.99 -29.60
C LYS A 15 -18.08 -2.74 -29.94
N ARG A 16 -17.82 -1.90 -30.96
CA ARG A 16 -16.45 -1.48 -31.31
C ARG A 16 -15.79 -0.82 -30.11
N ILE A 17 -14.59 -1.28 -29.79
CA ILE A 17 -13.72 -0.66 -28.79
C ILE A 17 -13.33 0.73 -29.31
N ASN A 18 -13.87 1.77 -28.69
CA ASN A 18 -13.59 3.17 -29.00
C ASN A 18 -13.25 3.94 -27.71
N SER A 19 -12.85 5.20 -27.82
CA SER A 19 -12.50 6.01 -26.64
C SER A 19 -13.63 6.10 -25.61
N ASN A 20 -14.89 6.03 -26.06
CA ASN A 20 -16.06 6.02 -25.17
C ASN A 20 -16.26 4.66 -24.48
N TYR A 21 -15.88 3.56 -25.12
CA TYR A 21 -15.84 2.22 -24.51
C TYR A 21 -14.72 2.16 -23.48
N ILE A 22 -13.52 2.66 -23.80
CA ILE A 22 -12.41 2.73 -22.84
C ILE A 22 -12.75 3.69 -21.70
N SER A 23 -13.32 4.86 -21.96
CA SER A 23 -13.75 5.76 -20.88
C SER A 23 -14.89 5.18 -20.07
N HIS A 24 -15.81 4.40 -20.66
CA HIS A 24 -16.89 3.72 -19.97
C HIS A 24 -16.43 2.48 -19.19
N GLU A 25 -15.46 1.72 -19.70
CA GLU A 25 -14.80 0.61 -18.99
C GLU A 25 -13.91 1.13 -17.86
N ILE A 26 -13.15 2.20 -18.11
CA ILE A 26 -12.48 2.95 -17.06
C ILE A 26 -13.56 3.44 -16.10
N GLN A 27 -14.66 4.06 -16.54
CA GLN A 27 -15.78 4.47 -15.69
C GLN A 27 -16.44 3.31 -14.94
N HIS A 28 -16.41 2.08 -15.43
CA HIS A 28 -17.00 0.89 -14.81
C HIS A 28 -16.02 0.24 -13.82
N LEU A 29 -14.72 0.24 -14.12
CA LEU A 29 -13.62 0.07 -13.17
C LEU A 29 -13.59 1.19 -12.13
N ILE A 30 -14.19 2.33 -12.47
CA ILE A 30 -14.43 3.48 -11.62
C ILE A 30 -15.82 3.35 -10.93
N HIS A 31 -16.78 2.52 -11.39
CA HIS A 31 -17.99 2.20 -10.60
C HIS A 31 -17.69 1.15 -9.52
N PHE A 32 -16.54 0.49 -9.60
CA PHE A 32 -15.81 -0.09 -8.47
C PHE A 32 -15.48 0.96 -7.39
N GLU A 33 -15.55 2.27 -7.69
CA GLU A 33 -15.10 3.37 -6.83
C GLU A 33 -16.05 3.76 -5.72
N LYS A 34 -17.34 3.41 -5.65
CA LYS A 34 -18.10 3.89 -4.47
C LYS A 34 -17.42 3.49 -3.15
N GLY A 35 -16.73 2.35 -3.16
CA GLY A 35 -15.89 1.90 -2.06
C GLY A 35 -14.56 2.63 -1.91
N PHE A 36 -13.91 3.15 -2.96
CA PHE A 36 -12.52 3.64 -2.88
C PHE A 36 -12.39 5.00 -2.15
N PRO A 37 -13.04 6.10 -2.56
CA PRO A 37 -13.08 7.34 -1.77
C PRO A 37 -13.75 7.13 -0.42
N PHE A 38 -14.72 6.22 -0.33
CA PHE A 38 -15.33 5.84 0.95
C PHE A 38 -14.29 5.20 1.89
N THR A 39 -13.47 4.28 1.38
CA THR A 39 -12.38 3.61 2.12
C THR A 39 -11.36 4.64 2.56
N ILE A 40 -10.86 5.48 1.64
CA ILE A 40 -9.93 6.58 1.94
C ILE A 40 -10.48 7.45 3.07
N LYS A 41 -11.69 7.99 2.91
CA LYS A 41 -12.30 8.88 3.90
C LYS A 41 -12.37 8.24 5.29
N ASN A 42 -12.74 6.97 5.36
CA ASN A 42 -12.86 6.27 6.64
C ASN A 42 -11.48 5.91 7.22
N LEU A 43 -10.51 5.53 6.40
CA LEU A 43 -9.14 5.25 6.80
C LEU A 43 -8.37 6.50 7.24
N LEU A 44 -8.67 7.67 6.69
CA LEU A 44 -8.11 8.95 7.15
C LEU A 44 -8.63 9.34 8.53
N LEU A 45 -9.93 9.13 8.78
CA LEU A 45 -10.59 9.62 10.01
C LEU A 45 -10.47 8.63 11.19
N ARG A 46 -10.55 7.33 10.93
CA ARG A 46 -10.66 6.29 11.97
C ARG A 46 -10.16 4.92 11.49
N PRO A 47 -8.89 4.81 11.05
CA PRO A 47 -8.38 3.63 10.36
C PRO A 47 -8.53 2.34 11.16
N GLY A 48 -8.17 2.34 12.44
CA GLY A 48 -8.26 1.17 13.28
C GLY A 48 -9.70 0.67 13.45
N LYS A 49 -10.67 1.58 13.56
CA LYS A 49 -12.09 1.24 13.65
C LYS A 49 -12.63 0.71 12.31
N SER A 50 -12.30 1.40 11.22
CA SER A 50 -12.74 1.00 9.88
C SER A 50 -12.21 -0.34 9.42
N ILE A 51 -10.95 -0.66 9.77
CA ILE A 51 -10.38 -1.98 9.47
C ILE A 51 -11.02 -3.07 10.32
N ARG A 52 -11.39 -2.80 11.58
CA ARG A 52 -12.17 -3.76 12.39
C ARG A 52 -13.57 -3.97 11.81
N GLU A 53 -14.23 -2.89 11.36
CA GLU A 53 -15.52 -2.97 10.67
C GLU A 53 -15.41 -3.85 9.42
N PHE A 54 -14.35 -3.68 8.61
CA PHE A 54 -14.09 -4.57 7.48
C PHE A 54 -13.90 -6.03 7.90
N LEU A 55 -13.11 -6.29 8.94
CA LEU A 55 -12.78 -7.66 9.35
C LEU A 55 -13.98 -8.42 9.95
N PHE A 56 -14.79 -7.73 10.75
CA PHE A 56 -15.77 -8.36 11.64
C PHE A 56 -17.23 -7.96 11.43
N GLU A 57 -17.51 -6.89 10.67
CA GLU A 57 -18.87 -6.38 10.51
C GLU A 57 -19.32 -6.44 9.04
N ASN A 58 -18.72 -5.66 8.14
CA ASN A 58 -19.14 -5.59 6.74
C ASN A 58 -17.96 -5.35 5.78
N ARG A 59 -17.66 -6.38 4.98
CA ARG A 59 -16.56 -6.37 3.99
C ARG A 59 -16.90 -5.62 2.71
N ASP A 60 -18.17 -5.60 2.32
CA ASP A 60 -18.61 -5.04 1.03
C ASP A 60 -18.55 -3.51 1.02
N LYS A 61 -18.46 -2.90 2.20
CA LYS A 61 -18.35 -1.45 2.37
C LYS A 61 -17.00 -0.88 1.94
N TYR A 62 -15.94 -1.69 1.99
CA TYR A 62 -14.57 -1.25 1.75
C TYR A 62 -13.97 -1.96 0.54
N VAL A 63 -12.97 -1.32 -0.08
CA VAL A 63 -12.19 -1.95 -1.14
C VAL A 63 -11.39 -3.12 -0.57
N LYS A 64 -11.19 -4.18 -1.36
CA LYS A 64 -10.38 -5.33 -0.94
C LYS A 64 -8.97 -4.86 -0.52
N PRO A 65 -8.43 -5.29 0.63
CA PRO A 65 -7.24 -4.68 1.24
C PRO A 65 -5.99 -4.71 0.36
N VAL A 66 -5.67 -5.87 -0.22
CA VAL A 66 -4.50 -6.03 -1.10
C VAL A 66 -4.65 -5.20 -2.37
N LEU A 67 -5.85 -5.19 -2.96
CA LEU A 67 -6.15 -4.37 -4.12
C LEU A 67 -6.00 -2.88 -3.80
N PHE A 68 -6.49 -2.44 -2.63
CA PHE A 68 -6.33 -1.07 -2.17
C PHE A 68 -4.85 -0.67 -2.10
N LEU A 69 -4.00 -1.48 -1.46
CA LEU A 69 -2.55 -1.21 -1.40
C LEU A 69 -1.91 -1.13 -2.79
N VAL A 70 -2.21 -2.08 -3.68
CA VAL A 70 -1.64 -2.10 -5.03
C VAL A 70 -2.08 -0.87 -5.82
N VAL A 71 -3.36 -0.54 -5.82
CA VAL A 71 -3.89 0.65 -6.51
C VAL A 71 -3.27 1.93 -5.93
N SER A 72 -3.22 2.08 -4.61
CA SER A 72 -2.59 3.24 -3.96
C SER A 72 -1.10 3.37 -4.32
N SER A 73 -0.38 2.25 -4.43
CA SER A 73 1.02 2.28 -4.85
C SER A 73 1.21 2.67 -6.32
N VAL A 74 0.30 2.25 -7.20
CA VAL A 74 0.33 2.64 -8.61
C VAL A 74 0.00 4.13 -8.75
N VAL A 75 -1.04 4.61 -8.06
CA VAL A 75 -1.39 6.05 -8.00
C VAL A 75 -0.19 6.85 -7.52
N PHE A 76 0.44 6.43 -6.42
CA PHE A 76 1.65 7.08 -5.90
C PHE A 76 2.78 7.12 -6.93
N LEU A 77 3.13 5.99 -7.56
CA LEU A 77 4.19 5.93 -8.56
C LEU A 77 3.90 6.79 -9.80
N LEU A 78 2.66 6.77 -10.29
CA LEU A 78 2.24 7.59 -11.43
C LEU A 78 2.35 9.08 -11.10
N LEU A 79 1.95 9.50 -9.89
CA LEU A 79 2.10 10.88 -9.44
C LEU A 79 3.57 11.30 -9.38
N MET A 80 4.45 10.46 -8.80
CA MET A 80 5.88 10.76 -8.75
C MET A 80 6.49 10.88 -10.15
N SER A 81 6.10 9.98 -11.06
CA SER A 81 6.53 10.03 -12.46
C SER A 81 6.04 11.29 -13.17
N PHE A 82 4.78 11.68 -12.97
CA PHE A 82 4.17 12.86 -13.58
C PHE A 82 4.86 14.15 -13.10
N LEU A 83 5.19 14.22 -11.81
CA LEU A 83 5.91 15.35 -11.21
C LEU A 83 7.43 15.31 -11.45
N HIS A 84 7.96 14.27 -12.11
CA HIS A 84 9.40 14.04 -12.32
C HIS A 84 10.20 14.00 -11.00
N ILE A 85 9.58 13.48 -9.94
CA ILE A 85 10.19 13.39 -8.61
C ILE A 85 10.81 12.01 -8.43
N HIS A 86 12.13 11.99 -8.18
CA HIS A 86 12.85 10.78 -7.80
C HIS A 86 12.93 10.67 -6.27
N LEU A 87 12.15 9.76 -5.69
CA LEU A 87 12.20 9.49 -4.26
C LEU A 87 13.40 8.61 -3.90
N SER A 88 14.28 9.15 -3.06
CA SER A 88 15.38 8.40 -2.42
C SER A 88 14.90 7.58 -1.21
N PHE A 89 13.86 8.05 -0.54
CA PHE A 89 13.40 7.54 0.75
C PHE A 89 13.16 6.01 0.84
N PHE A 90 12.67 5.38 -0.24
CA PHE A 90 12.40 3.93 -0.27
C PHE A 90 13.50 3.09 -0.94
N ASN A 91 14.58 3.72 -1.42
CA ASN A 91 15.54 3.06 -2.30
C ASN A 91 16.91 2.88 -1.62
N ILE A 92 17.29 1.62 -1.40
CA ILE A 92 18.56 1.25 -0.76
C ILE A 92 19.81 1.68 -1.56
N ASP A 93 19.69 1.92 -2.87
CA ASP A 93 20.78 2.41 -3.71
C ASP A 93 21.20 3.84 -3.34
N THR A 94 20.31 4.58 -2.69
CA THR A 94 20.63 5.94 -2.24
C THR A 94 21.41 5.96 -0.92
N MET A 95 21.54 4.82 -0.24
CA MET A 95 22.32 4.69 0.99
C MET A 95 23.82 4.68 0.68
N GLU A 96 24.49 5.79 0.97
CA GLU A 96 25.91 5.98 0.68
C GLU A 96 26.82 4.88 1.26
N ILE A 97 26.49 4.39 2.46
CA ILE A 97 27.23 3.32 3.14
C ILE A 97 27.28 2.02 2.31
N LEU A 98 26.27 1.77 1.47
CA LEU A 98 26.11 0.56 0.66
C LEU A 98 26.64 0.71 -0.78
N LYS A 99 26.79 1.95 -1.27
CA LYS A 99 27.19 2.21 -2.67
C LYS A 99 28.52 1.56 -3.01
N GLY A 100 28.55 0.85 -4.14
CA GLY A 100 29.73 0.13 -4.63
C GLY A 100 30.15 -1.10 -3.81
N LYS A 101 29.53 -1.35 -2.64
CA LYS A 101 29.85 -2.51 -1.80
C LYS A 101 29.00 -3.73 -2.13
N ILE A 102 27.75 -3.50 -2.55
CA ILE A 102 26.75 -4.52 -2.89
C ILE A 102 26.02 -4.13 -4.19
N ARG A 103 25.21 -5.04 -4.75
CA ARG A 103 24.34 -4.80 -5.92
C ARG A 103 23.09 -3.97 -5.54
N SER A 104 23.31 -2.81 -4.91
CA SER A 104 22.23 -1.95 -4.37
C SER A 104 21.35 -1.36 -5.47
N LYS A 105 21.94 -1.07 -6.63
CA LYS A 105 21.27 -0.45 -7.78
C LYS A 105 20.17 -1.32 -8.36
N GLU A 106 20.44 -2.62 -8.54
CA GLU A 106 19.49 -3.57 -9.10
C GLU A 106 18.29 -3.78 -8.17
N ILE A 107 18.55 -3.96 -6.88
CA ILE A 107 17.51 -4.11 -5.86
C ILE A 107 16.72 -2.80 -5.71
N GLY A 108 17.40 -1.66 -5.67
CA GLY A 108 16.78 -0.34 -5.61
C GLY A 108 15.85 -0.06 -6.79
N ALA A 109 16.32 -0.35 -8.01
CA ALA A 109 15.51 -0.23 -9.23
C ALA A 109 14.31 -1.18 -9.22
N TRP A 110 14.49 -2.42 -8.76
CA TRP A 110 13.39 -3.38 -8.61
C TRP A 110 12.35 -2.88 -7.60
N THR A 111 12.76 -2.38 -6.44
CA THR A 111 11.86 -1.85 -5.40
C THR A 111 11.06 -0.66 -5.92
N ASN A 112 11.70 0.27 -6.62
CA ASN A 112 11.03 1.42 -7.22
C ASN A 112 10.02 1.02 -8.30
N LYS A 113 10.38 0.08 -9.18
CA LYS A 113 9.49 -0.42 -10.24
C LYS A 113 8.32 -1.25 -9.67
N ASN A 114 8.55 -1.96 -8.57
CA ASN A 114 7.60 -2.90 -7.97
C ASN A 114 7.15 -2.43 -6.58
N MET A 115 6.81 -1.15 -6.43
CA MET A 115 6.53 -0.56 -5.11
C MET A 115 5.37 -1.26 -4.39
N GLY A 116 4.27 -1.59 -5.07
CA GLY A 116 3.15 -2.32 -4.44
C GLY A 116 3.56 -3.66 -3.85
N TYR A 117 4.36 -4.44 -4.57
CA TYR A 117 4.91 -5.71 -4.08
C TYR A 117 5.90 -5.49 -2.93
N SER A 118 6.75 -4.46 -3.03
CA SER A 118 7.69 -4.10 -1.97
C SER A 118 6.96 -3.74 -0.67
N GLN A 119 5.87 -3.00 -0.74
CA GLN A 119 5.03 -2.66 0.41
C GLN A 119 4.31 -3.87 1.00
N LEU A 120 3.86 -4.82 0.16
CA LEU A 120 3.30 -6.09 0.63
C LEU A 120 4.34 -6.93 1.39
N ILE A 121 5.54 -7.07 0.84
CA ILE A 121 6.65 -7.79 1.47
C ILE A 121 7.04 -7.11 2.80
N MET A 122 7.17 -5.79 2.80
CA MET A 122 7.42 -5.02 4.03
C MET A 122 6.30 -5.25 5.06
N GLY A 123 5.04 -5.30 4.63
CA GLY A 123 3.90 -5.68 5.45
C GLY A 123 4.05 -7.05 6.10
N ILE A 124 4.61 -8.04 5.40
CA ILE A 124 4.89 -9.36 6.00
C ILE A 124 5.86 -9.22 7.17
N PHE A 125 6.97 -8.49 7.02
CA PHE A 125 7.92 -8.27 8.11
C PHE A 125 7.28 -7.54 9.30
N ILE A 126 6.52 -6.47 9.05
CA ILE A 126 5.80 -5.75 10.10
C ILE A 126 4.78 -6.68 10.80
N SER A 127 4.11 -7.57 10.06
CA SER A 127 3.11 -8.49 10.62
C SER A 127 3.70 -9.48 11.63
N LEU A 128 4.95 -9.93 11.42
CA LEU A 128 5.67 -10.79 12.35
C LEU A 128 5.91 -10.08 13.69
N TRP A 129 6.33 -8.81 13.64
CA TRP A 129 6.52 -8.01 14.84
C TRP A 129 5.20 -7.66 15.53
N ILE A 130 4.12 -7.42 14.77
CA ILE A 130 2.78 -7.28 15.33
C ILE A 130 2.41 -8.54 16.14
N LYS A 131 2.63 -9.73 15.59
CA LYS A 131 2.36 -11.00 16.28
C LYS A 131 3.10 -11.09 17.62
N VAL A 132 4.35 -10.64 17.67
CA VAL A 132 5.16 -10.65 18.90
C VAL A 132 4.63 -9.62 19.92
N PHE A 133 4.45 -8.36 19.52
CA PHE A 133 4.14 -7.26 20.45
C PHE A 133 2.67 -7.23 20.90
N TYR A 134 1.76 -7.70 20.05
CA TYR A 134 0.31 -7.73 20.28
C TYR A 134 -0.24 -9.14 20.48
N ARG A 135 0.59 -10.12 20.87
CA ARG A 135 0.20 -11.51 21.17
C ARG A 135 -1.06 -11.68 22.03
N LYS A 136 -1.35 -10.72 22.92
CA LYS A 136 -2.53 -10.72 23.80
C LYS A 136 -3.86 -10.57 23.04
N TYR A 137 -3.85 -10.00 21.84
CA TYR A 137 -5.05 -9.67 21.07
C TYR A 137 -5.54 -10.81 20.14
N LYS A 138 -4.79 -11.92 20.05
CA LYS A 138 -5.18 -13.16 19.35
C LYS A 138 -5.54 -13.06 17.86
N TYR A 139 -5.23 -11.95 17.18
CA TYR A 139 -5.38 -11.83 15.72
C TYR A 139 -4.47 -12.83 14.98
N ASN A 140 -4.98 -13.39 13.89
CA ASN A 140 -4.22 -14.25 12.99
C ASN A 140 -3.37 -13.42 12.01
N ILE A 141 -2.40 -14.06 11.34
CA ILE A 141 -1.47 -13.35 10.46
C ILE A 141 -2.17 -12.68 9.27
N PHE A 142 -3.24 -13.30 8.74
CA PHE A 142 -3.98 -12.76 7.60
C PHE A 142 -4.78 -11.51 7.98
N GLU A 143 -5.41 -11.48 9.15
CA GLU A 143 -6.07 -10.27 9.67
C GLU A 143 -5.09 -9.11 9.84
N ILE A 144 -3.87 -9.42 10.29
CA ILE A 144 -2.80 -8.43 10.42
C ILE A 144 -2.32 -7.95 9.04
N LEU A 145 -2.21 -8.84 8.05
CA LEU A 145 -1.87 -8.45 6.68
C LEU A 145 -2.97 -7.59 6.03
N VAL A 146 -4.25 -7.85 6.35
CA VAL A 146 -5.37 -6.99 5.95
C VAL A 146 -5.22 -5.59 6.55
N LEU A 147 -4.96 -5.50 7.86
CA LEU A 147 -4.66 -4.23 8.54
C LEU A 147 -3.53 -3.48 7.83
N LEU A 148 -2.40 -4.15 7.60
CA LEU A 148 -1.23 -3.52 7.01
C LEU A 148 -1.45 -3.11 5.56
N SER A 149 -2.24 -3.86 4.79
CA SER A 149 -2.56 -3.49 3.40
C SER A 149 -3.32 -2.16 3.35
N PHE A 150 -4.32 -1.97 4.20
CA PHE A 150 -5.03 -0.69 4.29
C PHE A 150 -4.14 0.44 4.81
N VAL A 151 -3.41 0.20 5.90
CA VAL A 151 -2.59 1.25 6.54
C VAL A 151 -1.46 1.72 5.65
N LEU A 152 -0.72 0.80 5.02
CA LEU A 152 0.37 1.17 4.11
C LEU A 152 -0.16 1.82 2.83
N GLY A 153 -1.31 1.35 2.33
CA GLY A 153 -1.96 1.93 1.15
C GLY A 153 -2.41 3.36 1.40
N GLU A 154 -3.05 3.63 2.53
CA GLU A 154 -3.52 4.97 2.89
C GLU A 154 -2.35 5.90 3.19
N ALA A 155 -1.31 5.40 3.87
CA ALA A 155 -0.11 6.18 4.13
C ALA A 155 0.54 6.67 2.82
N LEU A 156 0.62 5.83 1.79
CA LEU A 156 1.12 6.24 0.48
C LEU A 156 0.29 7.36 -0.15
N LEU A 157 -1.05 7.31 -0.05
CA LEU A 157 -1.91 8.37 -0.58
C LEU A 157 -1.74 9.69 0.18
N ILE A 158 -1.63 9.63 1.51
CA ILE A 158 -1.29 10.79 2.35
C ILE A 158 0.05 11.39 1.91
N PHE A 159 1.07 10.55 1.72
CA PHE A 159 2.37 11.02 1.30
C PHE A 159 2.34 11.64 -0.10
N ALA A 160 1.61 11.04 -1.04
CA ALA A 160 1.41 11.59 -2.37
C ALA A 160 0.79 13.00 -2.32
N PHE A 161 -0.23 13.18 -1.48
CA PHE A 161 -0.88 14.48 -1.26
C PHE A 161 0.13 15.54 -0.80
N PHE A 162 0.94 15.25 0.21
CA PHE A 162 1.94 16.20 0.69
C PHE A 162 3.01 16.53 -0.36
N ILE A 163 3.43 15.57 -1.18
CA ILE A 163 4.37 15.82 -2.27
C ILE A 163 3.76 16.75 -3.33
N ILE A 164 2.48 16.56 -3.68
CA ILE A 164 1.78 17.48 -4.59
C ILE A 164 1.77 18.90 -4.02
N VAL A 165 1.40 19.05 -2.75
CA VAL A 165 1.38 20.36 -2.07
C VAL A 165 2.79 20.97 -2.02
N ALA A 166 3.81 20.17 -1.69
CA ALA A 166 5.19 20.61 -1.66
C ALA A 166 5.68 21.09 -3.03
N ASN A 167 5.29 20.43 -4.11
CA ASN A 167 5.63 20.82 -5.47
C ASN A 167 4.94 22.13 -5.89
N ILE A 168 3.65 22.30 -5.56
CA ILE A 168 2.88 23.52 -5.84
C ILE A 168 3.46 24.73 -5.09
N VAL A 169 3.75 24.55 -3.80
CA VAL A 169 4.27 25.62 -2.92
C VAL A 169 5.79 25.77 -3.05
N GLN A 170 6.45 24.89 -3.80
CA GLN A 170 7.92 24.85 -3.97
C GLN A 170 8.68 24.81 -2.62
N SER A 171 8.24 23.97 -1.70
CA SER A 171 8.78 23.91 -0.34
C SER A 171 9.19 22.49 0.08
N GLU A 172 10.50 22.28 0.24
CA GLU A 172 11.05 21.03 0.75
C GLU A 172 10.57 20.72 2.18
N ASN A 173 10.32 21.76 2.99
CA ASN A 173 9.79 21.60 4.35
C ASN A 173 8.41 20.93 4.34
N VAL A 174 7.57 21.21 3.34
CA VAL A 174 6.27 20.54 3.18
C VAL A 174 6.45 19.07 2.82
N ALA A 175 7.44 18.74 1.98
CA ALA A 175 7.77 17.35 1.65
C ALA A 175 8.27 16.57 2.88
N VAL A 176 9.17 17.18 3.67
CA VAL A 176 9.67 16.60 4.94
C VAL A 176 8.53 16.43 5.94
N PHE A 177 7.64 17.40 6.06
CA PHE A 177 6.45 17.28 6.90
C PHE A 177 5.56 16.12 6.43
N GLY A 178 5.39 15.95 5.12
CA GLY A 178 4.68 14.80 4.55
C GLY A 178 5.25 13.44 4.96
N ILE A 179 6.59 13.31 5.03
CA ILE A 179 7.26 12.10 5.52
C ILE A 179 6.92 11.86 7.00
N ILE A 180 6.92 12.92 7.83
CA ILE A 180 6.54 12.81 9.24
C ILE A 180 5.09 12.35 9.37
N VAL A 181 4.16 12.95 8.62
CA VAL A 181 2.73 12.58 8.66
C VAL A 181 2.54 11.13 8.20
N TYR A 182 3.24 10.69 7.16
CA TYR A 182 3.26 9.29 6.70
C TYR A 182 3.56 8.31 7.85
N PHE A 183 4.65 8.57 8.60
CA PHE A 183 5.02 7.70 9.72
C PHE A 183 4.05 7.79 10.89
N VAL A 184 3.63 9.00 11.27
CA VAL A 184 2.69 9.23 12.36
C VAL A 184 1.36 8.53 12.08
N TYR A 185 0.87 8.59 10.85
CA TYR A 185 -0.35 7.91 10.43
C TYR A 185 -0.26 6.39 10.64
N ILE A 186 0.83 5.75 10.23
CA ILE A 186 1.00 4.30 10.37
C ILE A 186 1.00 3.89 11.86
N ILE A 187 1.74 4.63 12.70
CA ILE A 187 1.82 4.38 14.14
C ILE A 187 0.43 4.53 14.78
N TRP A 188 -0.26 5.62 14.44
CA TRP A 188 -1.61 5.91 14.92
C TRP A 188 -2.60 4.83 14.49
N ALA A 189 -2.60 4.44 13.22
CA ALA A 189 -3.54 3.48 12.68
C ALA A 189 -3.39 2.08 13.30
N ILE A 190 -2.16 1.58 13.41
CA ILE A 190 -1.87 0.31 14.08
C ILE A 190 -2.25 0.41 15.58
N GLY A 191 -1.91 1.53 16.24
CA GLY A 191 -2.17 1.71 17.67
C GLY A 191 -3.67 1.75 17.97
N GLN A 192 -4.42 2.50 17.18
CA GLN A 192 -5.88 2.58 17.23
C GLN A 192 -6.49 1.20 16.96
N PHE A 193 -5.98 0.45 15.96
CA PHE A 193 -6.47 -0.89 15.64
C PHE A 193 -6.32 -1.86 16.80
N PHE A 194 -5.27 -1.80 17.63
CA PHE A 194 -5.13 -2.66 18.81
C PHE A 194 -5.75 -2.07 20.08
N GLY A 195 -6.15 -0.81 20.08
CA GLY A 195 -6.98 -0.23 21.13
C GLY A 195 -6.67 1.23 21.38
N GLU A 196 -7.59 2.08 20.95
CA GLU A 196 -7.49 3.53 20.92
C GLU A 196 -7.18 4.18 22.29
N LYS A 197 -7.74 3.64 23.38
CA LYS A 197 -7.61 4.21 24.73
C LYS A 197 -6.28 3.91 25.44
N LYS A 198 -5.49 2.98 24.91
CA LYS A 198 -4.29 2.49 25.61
C LYS A 198 -3.03 3.09 24.98
N ALA A 199 -2.42 4.07 25.63
CA ALA A 199 -1.20 4.74 25.14
C ALA A 199 -0.07 3.77 24.77
N ILE A 200 0.08 2.68 25.54
CA ILE A 200 1.05 1.61 25.28
C ILE A 200 0.90 1.00 23.87
N ASN A 201 -0.29 1.01 23.28
CA ASN A 201 -0.50 0.49 21.93
C ASN A 201 0.18 1.35 20.88
N TYR A 202 0.27 2.67 21.04
CA TYR A 202 0.96 3.53 20.08
C TYR A 202 2.48 3.41 20.19
N ILE A 203 2.99 3.27 21.42
CA ILE A 203 4.41 3.00 21.67
C ILE A 203 4.81 1.68 21.02
N LYS A 204 4.01 0.63 21.20
CA LYS A 204 4.24 -0.66 20.54
C LYS A 204 4.19 -0.55 19.01
N SER A 205 3.27 0.24 18.47
CA SER A 205 3.15 0.44 17.01
C SER A 205 4.42 1.04 16.43
N PHE A 206 5.01 2.02 17.12
CA PHE A 206 6.30 2.59 16.75
C PHE A 206 7.39 1.52 16.67
N PHE A 207 7.59 0.73 17.73
CA PHE A 207 8.62 -0.31 17.73
C PHE A 207 8.37 -1.39 16.69
N VAL A 208 7.13 -1.83 16.52
CA VAL A 208 6.75 -2.82 15.52
C VAL A 208 7.05 -2.34 14.11
N TYR A 209 6.67 -1.11 13.80
CA TYR A 209 6.89 -0.54 12.48
C TYR A 209 8.40 -0.32 12.22
N PHE A 210 9.12 0.21 13.22
CA PHE A 210 10.58 0.38 13.15
C PHE A 210 11.30 -0.95 12.95
N LEU A 211 11.03 -1.96 13.78
CA LEU A 211 11.65 -3.28 13.68
C LEU A 211 11.26 -3.99 12.39
N GLY A 212 10.02 -3.85 11.93
CA GLY A 212 9.56 -4.37 10.65
C GLY A 212 10.37 -3.80 9.48
N ASN A 213 10.52 -2.48 9.43
CA ASN A 213 11.36 -1.81 8.41
C ASN A 213 12.82 -2.24 8.51
N ALA A 214 13.39 -2.31 9.72
CA ALA A 214 14.76 -2.75 9.93
C ALA A 214 14.98 -4.18 9.42
N THR A 215 14.07 -5.11 9.71
CA THR A 215 14.16 -6.49 9.20
C THR A 215 13.99 -6.57 7.69
N TYR A 216 13.06 -5.81 7.12
CA TYR A 216 12.90 -5.73 5.66
C TYR A 216 14.15 -5.20 4.97
N LEU A 217 14.73 -4.10 5.49
CA LEU A 217 15.97 -3.52 4.97
C LEU A 217 17.14 -4.50 5.06
N ALA A 218 17.30 -5.19 6.20
CA ALA A 218 18.34 -6.20 6.37
C ALA A 218 18.20 -7.34 5.34
N THR A 219 16.97 -7.76 5.03
CA THR A 219 16.71 -8.74 3.97
C THR A 219 17.11 -8.20 2.60
N LEU A 220 16.74 -6.98 2.24
CA LEU A 220 17.13 -6.38 0.96
C LEU A 220 18.65 -6.27 0.81
N VAL A 221 19.36 -5.83 1.85
CA VAL A 221 20.83 -5.74 1.88
C VAL A 221 21.45 -7.13 1.74
N SER A 222 20.90 -8.13 2.42
CA SER A 222 21.37 -9.52 2.32
C SER A 222 21.23 -10.06 0.91
N ILE A 223 20.08 -9.83 0.25
CA ILE A 223 19.85 -10.23 -1.15
C ILE A 223 20.84 -9.50 -2.08
N ALA A 224 20.98 -8.17 -1.94
CA ALA A 224 21.91 -7.38 -2.74
C ALA A 224 23.38 -7.82 -2.56
N TYR A 225 23.74 -8.26 -1.37
CA TYR A 225 25.05 -8.85 -1.10
C TYR A 225 25.21 -10.22 -1.78
N LEU A 226 24.22 -11.11 -1.66
CA LEU A 226 24.26 -12.43 -2.31
C LEU A 226 24.34 -12.32 -3.83
N LEU A 227 23.62 -11.37 -4.45
CA LEU A 227 23.67 -11.14 -5.90
C LEU A 227 25.08 -10.79 -6.38
N LYS A 228 25.91 -10.13 -5.56
CA LYS A 228 27.31 -9.82 -5.90
C LYS A 228 28.17 -11.07 -6.11
N PHE A 229 27.84 -12.18 -5.45
CA PHE A 229 28.58 -13.44 -5.60
C PHE A 229 28.08 -14.29 -6.76
N ILE A 230 26.83 -14.06 -7.20
CA ILE A 230 26.19 -14.82 -8.28
C ILE A 230 26.45 -14.15 -9.65
N LEU A 231 26.49 -12.81 -9.70
CA LEU A 231 26.60 -11.98 -10.90
C LEU A 231 27.79 -11.03 -10.84
#